data_AF-A0AAX1ZY34-F1
#
_entry.id   AF-A0AAX1ZY34-F1
#
_cell.length_a   1.000
_cell.length_b   1.000
_cell.length_c   1.000
_cell.angle_alpha   90.00
_cell.angle_beta   90.00
_cell.angle_gamma   90.00
#
_symmetry.space_group_name_H-M   'P 1'
#
loop_
_entity.id
_entity.type
_entity.pdbx_description
1 polymer ?
#
loop_
_entity_poly.entity_id
_entity_poly.type
_entity_poly.pdbx_seq_one_letter_code
_entity_poly.pdbx_strand_id
1 'polypeptide(L)'
;MVCWHIYSNQGIGFMSSFLFGCKFMLVNLLIYSEEIINNHEQIEEWKKLFLIDEIKGDLTTTGYSEPLTKQFLIENPYLVLDTRFFGEKFKMSLISSFNEHDEEISAVLIHSENFQAMNLLRQKYKNSIQLIYIDPPYNTENNDFIYKDNYKHSSWLSMMYDRLKLGRELQKNDGSIFVQIDYNEASRLKTLLEQVYGQENFVNEIIWRRKQATSYSKKQLGIINDTIYWFSKSDEYKFYPIYSRDDENTKRYIQERFRYVEEETGRRYMKSPLVNSLYRPNLKYVFKGINPPENGWLYSKERMEELYKNGELIIPDDPNARIYRKIYEDTYPGQLIQNIWLDIPIVNPMAKERVEGFTTQKPAALISRIIKMSSEKNELILDFFAGSGTTLQSVIDLNVEDNGRRKCILIEMGNHFYTVLIPRVKKLLKEKNYSTIIKYFSLESYEDTLNNIRLNRTEQQQTVIDEYMSPEAREDYMLSYMIDIEAEGSASLLNLDEFKNPFDYKMKITNGTETKIQKVDLVETFNYLLGLHVKQMDFIRGFQVIKGELRSGEKVLIIWRNLLETTNEDLEKFFVKQGYNTRDSEFDRIYVNGDNHLENLKLEENKWKVVLIEEEFKRLMFDVRDV
;
A
#
# COMPACT_ATOMS: atom_id res chain seq x y z
N MET A 1 -8.36 21.66 11.09
CA MET A 1 -7.84 22.57 10.04
C MET A 1 -7.34 23.90 10.60
N VAL A 2 -8.08 24.64 11.44
CA VAL A 2 -7.61 25.95 11.96
C VAL A 2 -6.37 25.82 12.87
N CYS A 3 -6.25 24.77 13.69
CA CYS A 3 -5.02 24.54 14.48
C CYS A 3 -3.81 24.04 13.67
N TRP A 4 -4.02 23.48 12.46
CA TRP A 4 -2.91 23.00 11.60
C TRP A 4 -2.13 24.15 10.96
N HIS A 5 -2.78 25.28 10.71
CA HIS A 5 -2.11 26.53 10.29
C HIS A 5 -1.32 27.20 11.43
N ILE A 6 -1.62 26.87 12.70
CA ILE A 6 -0.89 27.42 13.84
C ILE A 6 0.47 26.71 13.96
N TYR A 7 0.52 25.38 13.79
CA TYR A 7 1.79 24.64 13.79
C TYR A 7 2.71 25.01 12.61
N SER A 8 2.17 25.21 11.40
CA SER A 8 3.00 25.53 10.23
C SER A 8 3.60 26.95 10.24
N ASN A 9 2.99 27.89 10.98
CA ASN A 9 3.48 29.28 11.04
C ASN A 9 4.54 29.51 12.13
N GLN A 10 4.83 28.53 13.00
CA GLN A 10 5.65 28.70 14.19
C GLN A 10 6.98 27.91 14.19
N GLY A 11 7.31 27.21 13.09
CA GLY A 11 8.59 26.50 12.97
C GLY A 11 8.73 25.24 13.84
N ILE A 12 7.65 24.79 14.46
CA ILE A 12 7.56 23.48 15.13
C ILE A 12 7.32 22.45 14.02
N GLY A 13 8.32 21.59 13.78
CA GLY A 13 8.23 20.52 12.80
C GLY A 13 7.08 19.55 13.09
N PHE A 14 6.61 18.84 12.06
CA PHE A 14 5.53 17.86 12.21
C PHE A 14 5.91 16.76 13.21
N MET A 15 5.04 16.49 14.19
CA MET A 15 5.21 15.36 15.09
C MET A 15 4.87 14.05 14.35
N SER A 16 5.82 13.12 14.32
CA SER A 16 5.55 11.75 13.87
C SER A 16 4.80 10.96 14.94
N SER A 17 4.34 9.74 14.64
CA SER A 17 3.39 9.04 15.51
C SER A 17 3.87 7.67 15.94
N PHE A 18 3.45 7.26 17.13
CA PHE A 18 3.76 5.94 17.67
C PHE A 18 2.97 4.83 16.97
N LEU A 19 3.63 3.68 16.76
CA LEU A 19 2.99 2.45 16.30
C LEU A 19 2.46 1.65 17.49
N PHE A 20 1.24 1.16 17.34
CA PHE A 20 0.58 0.29 18.30
C PHE A 20 0.40 -1.11 17.72
N GLY A 21 0.77 -2.10 18.52
CA GLY A 21 0.39 -3.49 18.32
C GLY A 21 0.73 -4.01 16.93
N CYS A 22 2.01 -3.94 16.54
CA CYS A 22 2.48 -4.58 15.31
C CYS A 22 2.23 -6.08 15.38
N LYS A 23 1.43 -6.58 14.43
CA LYS A 23 0.95 -7.95 14.35
C LYS A 23 1.19 -8.48 12.95
N PHE A 24 1.24 -9.81 12.84
CA PHE A 24 1.48 -10.50 11.59
C PHE A 24 0.38 -11.54 11.37
N MET A 25 -0.09 -11.61 10.12
CA MET A 25 -0.90 -12.71 9.61
C MET A 25 -0.04 -13.54 8.67
N LEU A 26 -0.09 -14.85 8.83
CA LEU A 26 0.85 -15.72 8.14
C LEU A 26 0.34 -17.15 8.04
N VAL A 27 0.90 -17.86 7.09
CA VAL A 27 0.42 -19.14 6.60
C VAL A 27 1.60 -20.09 6.50
N ASN A 28 1.41 -21.36 6.89
CA ASN A 28 2.37 -22.47 6.79
C ASN A 28 3.53 -22.46 7.80
N LEU A 29 3.27 -22.82 9.05
CA LEU A 29 4.31 -23.00 10.08
C LEU A 29 4.10 -24.25 10.93
N LEU A 30 4.61 -25.37 10.44
CA LEU A 30 4.66 -26.63 11.19
C LEU A 30 5.54 -26.56 12.45
N ILE A 31 6.47 -25.60 12.47
CA ILE A 31 7.47 -25.41 13.52
C ILE A 31 6.81 -25.06 14.87
N TYR A 32 5.66 -24.38 14.86
CA TYR A 32 5.01 -23.88 16.08
C TYR A 32 3.76 -24.66 16.49
N SER A 33 3.61 -25.89 15.99
CA SER A 33 2.37 -26.67 16.12
C SER A 33 1.86 -26.83 17.57
N GLU A 34 2.74 -26.94 18.58
CA GLU A 34 2.31 -27.11 19.97
C GLU A 34 1.72 -25.84 20.60
N GLU A 35 2.32 -24.68 20.36
CA GLU A 35 1.81 -23.40 20.85
C GLU A 35 0.52 -23.01 20.14
N ILE A 36 0.39 -23.37 18.86
CA ILE A 36 -0.81 -23.15 18.05
C ILE A 36 -1.98 -24.02 18.55
N ILE A 37 -1.76 -25.32 18.78
CA ILE A 37 -2.80 -26.27 19.22
C ILE A 37 -3.38 -25.89 20.59
N ASN A 38 -2.57 -25.28 21.45
CA ASN A 38 -3.00 -24.87 22.79
C ASN A 38 -3.68 -23.49 22.82
N ASN A 39 -3.75 -22.77 21.70
CA ASN A 39 -4.30 -21.41 21.65
C ASN A 39 -5.81 -21.42 21.33
N HIS A 40 -6.63 -21.39 22.38
CA HIS A 40 -8.10 -21.40 22.25
C HIS A 40 -8.64 -20.20 21.43
N GLU A 41 -8.09 -19.00 21.59
CA GLU A 41 -8.60 -17.80 20.88
C GLU A 41 -8.37 -17.89 19.37
N GLN A 42 -7.20 -18.40 18.95
CA GLN A 42 -6.89 -18.63 17.54
C GLN A 42 -7.82 -19.70 16.93
N ILE A 43 -8.13 -20.75 17.68
CA ILE A 43 -9.01 -21.85 17.25
C ILE A 43 -10.45 -21.36 17.08
N GLU A 44 -10.96 -20.58 18.03
CA GLU A 44 -12.30 -19.99 17.93
C GLU A 44 -12.43 -19.03 16.74
N GLU A 45 -11.38 -18.28 16.43
CA GLU A 45 -11.35 -17.48 15.20
C GLU A 45 -11.44 -18.35 13.95
N TRP A 46 -10.73 -19.46 13.90
CA TRP A 46 -10.79 -20.38 12.77
C TRP A 46 -12.15 -21.06 12.64
N LYS A 47 -12.82 -21.42 13.74
CA LYS A 47 -14.20 -21.89 13.71
C LYS A 47 -15.12 -20.84 13.08
N LYS A 48 -15.04 -19.59 13.56
CA LYS A 48 -15.89 -18.50 13.07
C LYS A 48 -15.63 -18.15 11.60
N LEU A 49 -14.37 -18.08 11.17
CA LEU A 49 -14.00 -17.61 9.83
C LEU A 49 -14.03 -18.72 8.78
N PHE A 50 -13.69 -19.94 9.17
CA PHE A 50 -13.39 -21.03 8.27
C PHE A 50 -14.19 -22.31 8.54
N LEU A 51 -15.06 -22.32 9.56
CA LEU A 51 -15.91 -23.46 9.94
C LEU A 51 -15.10 -24.76 10.09
N ILE A 52 -13.92 -24.67 10.75
CA ILE A 52 -13.03 -25.83 10.88
C ILE A 52 -13.68 -26.97 11.67
N ASP A 53 -14.61 -26.66 12.57
CA ASP A 53 -15.40 -27.59 13.37
C ASP A 53 -16.37 -28.43 12.54
N GLU A 54 -16.68 -28.01 11.32
CA GLU A 54 -17.52 -28.78 10.38
C GLU A 54 -16.70 -29.74 9.51
N ILE A 55 -15.36 -29.68 9.55
CA ILE A 55 -14.47 -30.52 8.74
C ILE A 55 -14.49 -31.96 9.30
N LYS A 56 -15.23 -32.82 8.62
CA LYS A 56 -15.29 -34.26 8.91
C LYS A 56 -14.13 -34.98 8.24
N GLY A 57 -13.43 -35.80 9.02
CA GLY A 57 -12.40 -36.68 8.49
C GLY A 57 -12.99 -37.85 7.72
N ASP A 58 -12.21 -38.39 6.79
CA ASP A 58 -12.47 -39.64 6.10
C ASP A 58 -11.31 -40.63 6.29
N LEU A 59 -11.25 -41.70 5.48
CA LEU A 59 -10.17 -42.70 5.58
C LEU A 59 -8.77 -42.13 5.28
N THR A 60 -8.70 -40.95 4.67
CA THR A 60 -7.48 -40.30 4.18
C THR A 60 -7.22 -38.91 4.78
N THR A 61 -8.21 -38.34 5.47
CA THR A 61 -8.16 -36.98 6.01
C THR A 61 -8.58 -36.95 7.47
N THR A 62 -7.88 -36.15 8.26
CA THR A 62 -8.10 -35.97 9.68
C THR A 62 -9.21 -34.93 9.88
N GLY A 63 -10.27 -35.33 10.58
CA GLY A 63 -11.34 -34.42 10.97
C GLY A 63 -10.91 -33.50 12.12
N TYR A 64 -11.69 -32.47 12.37
CA TYR A 64 -11.50 -31.61 13.54
C TYR A 64 -11.69 -32.39 14.85
N SER A 65 -10.85 -32.10 15.84
CA SER A 65 -10.91 -32.65 17.19
C SER A 65 -10.51 -31.61 18.24
N GLU A 66 -10.91 -31.82 19.49
CA GLU A 66 -10.46 -31.02 20.63
C GLU A 66 -9.71 -31.90 21.65
N PRO A 67 -8.40 -31.68 21.89
CA PRO A 67 -7.54 -30.67 21.25
C PRO A 67 -7.25 -30.97 19.76
N LEU A 68 -6.84 -29.93 19.02
CA LEU A 68 -6.42 -30.06 17.62
C LEU A 68 -5.20 -30.98 17.50
N THR A 69 -5.14 -31.76 16.41
CA THR A 69 -3.98 -32.63 16.17
C THR A 69 -2.95 -31.93 15.29
N LYS A 70 -1.66 -32.29 15.46
CA LYS A 70 -0.59 -31.84 14.56
C LYS A 70 -0.87 -32.25 13.11
N GLN A 71 -1.46 -33.43 12.92
CA GLN A 71 -1.81 -33.96 11.60
C GLN A 71 -2.87 -33.09 10.89
N PHE A 72 -3.88 -32.61 11.62
CA PHE A 72 -4.87 -31.68 11.07
C PHE A 72 -4.23 -30.38 10.56
N LEU A 73 -3.24 -29.83 11.28
CA LEU A 73 -2.51 -28.63 10.84
C LEU A 73 -1.64 -28.90 9.59
N ILE A 74 -1.05 -30.08 9.47
CA ILE A 74 -0.29 -30.50 8.29
C ILE A 74 -1.20 -30.60 7.06
N GLU A 75 -2.41 -31.14 7.24
CA GLU A 75 -3.39 -31.28 6.16
C GLU A 75 -4.08 -29.95 5.81
N ASN A 76 -4.05 -28.97 6.71
CA ASN A 76 -4.63 -27.64 6.53
C ASN A 76 -3.56 -26.53 6.63
N PRO A 77 -2.54 -26.51 5.75
CA PRO A 77 -1.39 -25.59 5.88
C PRO A 77 -1.76 -24.13 5.63
N TYR A 78 -2.94 -23.87 5.04
CA TYR A 78 -3.44 -22.53 4.69
C TYR A 78 -4.31 -21.87 5.77
N LEU A 79 -4.36 -22.43 6.98
CA LEU A 79 -4.98 -21.77 8.12
C LEU A 79 -4.16 -20.55 8.52
N VAL A 80 -4.77 -19.37 8.40
CA VAL A 80 -4.09 -18.11 8.67
C VAL A 80 -3.94 -17.92 10.17
N LEU A 81 -2.70 -17.90 10.64
CA LEU A 81 -2.34 -17.56 12.00
C LEU A 81 -2.34 -16.04 12.17
N ASP A 82 -2.76 -15.55 13.33
CA ASP A 82 -2.69 -14.14 13.71
C ASP A 82 -1.94 -13.99 15.04
N THR A 83 -0.80 -13.29 15.01
CA THR A 83 0.03 -13.09 16.20
C THR A 83 -0.66 -12.30 17.31
N ARG A 84 -1.82 -11.67 17.06
CA ARG A 84 -2.59 -10.97 18.10
C ARG A 84 -3.00 -11.85 19.28
N PHE A 85 -3.11 -13.16 19.06
CA PHE A 85 -3.51 -14.13 20.08
C PHE A 85 -2.32 -14.76 20.81
N PHE A 86 -1.09 -14.39 20.44
CA PHE A 86 0.12 -15.01 20.96
C PHE A 86 0.93 -14.02 21.78
N GLY A 87 1.68 -14.55 22.76
CA GLY A 87 2.56 -13.74 23.59
C GLY A 87 3.79 -13.22 22.83
N GLU A 88 4.48 -12.23 23.41
CA GLU A 88 5.65 -11.60 22.79
C GLU A 88 6.78 -12.58 22.47
N LYS A 89 7.04 -13.58 23.32
CA LYS A 89 8.08 -14.59 23.05
C LYS A 89 7.82 -15.35 21.74
N PHE A 90 6.56 -15.69 21.48
CA PHE A 90 6.15 -16.33 20.24
C PHE A 90 6.39 -15.40 19.05
N LYS A 91 5.91 -14.15 19.15
CA LYS A 91 6.09 -13.12 18.13
C LYS A 91 7.57 -12.91 17.78
N MET A 92 8.45 -12.82 18.78
CA MET A 92 9.89 -12.64 18.57
C MET A 92 10.53 -13.85 17.88
N SER A 93 10.19 -15.08 18.33
CA SER A 93 10.68 -16.32 17.71
C SER A 93 10.26 -16.40 16.24
N LEU A 94 9.01 -16.02 15.96
CA LEU A 94 8.47 -15.98 14.61
C LEU A 94 9.18 -14.96 13.72
N ILE A 95 9.36 -13.73 14.21
CA ILE A 95 10.08 -12.66 13.51
C ILE A 95 11.52 -13.09 13.18
N SER A 96 12.20 -13.75 14.12
CA SER A 96 13.57 -14.26 13.92
C SER A 96 13.68 -15.42 12.92
N SER A 97 12.56 -16.04 12.55
CA SER A 97 12.55 -17.10 11.54
C SER A 97 12.58 -16.57 10.10
N PHE A 98 12.34 -15.27 9.90
CA PHE A 98 12.37 -14.63 8.59
C PHE A 98 13.82 -14.34 8.18
N ASN A 99 14.19 -14.70 6.95
CA ASN A 99 15.54 -14.48 6.44
C ASN A 99 15.72 -13.04 5.94
N GLU A 100 14.73 -12.53 5.20
CA GLU A 100 14.67 -11.14 4.72
C GLU A 100 13.34 -10.51 5.11
N HIS A 101 13.31 -9.88 6.28
CA HIS A 101 12.08 -9.48 6.96
C HIS A 101 11.14 -8.63 6.10
N ASP A 102 11.62 -7.52 5.51
CA ASP A 102 10.79 -6.67 4.65
C ASP A 102 10.54 -7.27 3.25
N GLU A 103 11.35 -8.24 2.81
CA GLU A 103 11.18 -8.87 1.51
C GLU A 103 10.08 -9.94 1.50
N GLU A 104 9.95 -10.67 2.61
CA GLU A 104 8.93 -11.71 2.79
C GLU A 104 7.53 -11.14 3.10
N ILE A 105 7.43 -9.85 3.46
CA ILE A 105 6.15 -9.17 3.68
C ILE A 105 5.53 -8.77 2.34
N SER A 106 4.41 -9.40 1.98
CA SER A 106 3.68 -9.04 0.76
C SER A 106 2.71 -7.88 0.95
N ALA A 107 2.26 -7.61 2.18
CA ALA A 107 1.38 -6.48 2.44
C ALA A 107 1.55 -5.86 3.82
N VAL A 108 1.37 -4.54 3.88
CA VAL A 108 1.33 -3.75 5.12
C VAL A 108 -0.04 -3.08 5.24
N LEU A 109 -0.76 -3.38 6.32
CA LEU A 109 -2.10 -2.82 6.60
C LEU A 109 -2.01 -1.87 7.79
N ILE A 110 -2.39 -0.61 7.59
CA ILE A 110 -2.24 0.43 8.61
C ILE A 110 -3.62 0.93 9.02
N HIS A 111 -3.93 0.80 10.31
CA HIS A 111 -5.12 1.37 10.91
C HIS A 111 -4.83 2.77 11.46
N SER A 112 -5.10 3.79 10.66
CA SER A 112 -4.82 5.18 11.02
C SER A 112 -5.50 6.14 10.04
N GLU A 113 -5.56 7.41 10.41
CA GLU A 113 -5.80 8.50 9.48
C GLU A 113 -4.72 8.49 8.38
N ASN A 114 -5.15 8.56 7.13
CA ASN A 114 -4.29 8.31 5.99
C ASN A 114 -3.20 9.37 5.75
N PHE A 115 -3.42 10.64 6.08
CA PHE A 115 -2.38 11.66 6.05
C PHE A 115 -1.24 11.30 7.01
N GLN A 116 -1.59 10.93 8.23
CA GLN A 116 -0.62 10.57 9.27
C GLN A 116 0.18 9.31 8.91
N ALA A 117 -0.51 8.25 8.47
CA ALA A 117 0.13 7.04 7.99
C ALA A 117 1.06 7.31 6.80
N MET A 118 0.63 8.11 5.82
CA MET A 118 1.48 8.46 4.70
C MET A 118 2.71 9.25 5.15
N ASN A 119 2.59 10.15 6.12
CA ASN A 119 3.74 10.90 6.64
C ASN A 119 4.80 9.98 7.26
N LEU A 120 4.38 8.98 8.04
CA LEU A 120 5.26 7.93 8.56
C LEU A 120 5.94 7.14 7.43
N LEU A 121 5.19 6.81 6.37
CA LEU A 121 5.72 6.05 5.23
C LEU A 121 6.74 6.83 4.40
N ARG A 122 6.80 8.17 4.48
CA ARG A 122 7.73 9.00 3.68
C ARG A 122 9.18 8.60 3.85
N GLN A 123 9.63 8.33 5.08
CA GLN A 123 11.03 8.02 5.33
C GLN A 123 11.45 6.71 4.66
N LYS A 124 10.56 5.71 4.71
CA LYS A 124 10.82 4.36 4.20
C LYS A 124 10.49 4.18 2.71
N TYR A 125 9.44 4.81 2.21
CA TYR A 125 8.85 4.53 0.89
C TYR A 125 8.85 5.71 -0.10
N LYS A 126 9.56 6.80 0.19
CA LYS A 126 9.70 7.92 -0.76
C LYS A 126 10.28 7.42 -2.10
N ASN A 127 9.67 7.85 -3.21
CA ASN A 127 10.01 7.40 -4.57
C ASN A 127 10.03 5.87 -4.78
N SER A 128 9.24 5.09 -4.02
CA SER A 128 9.24 3.63 -4.11
C SER A 128 7.93 3.04 -4.67
N ILE A 129 6.84 3.82 -4.70
CA ILE A 129 5.50 3.32 -5.03
C ILE A 129 5.25 3.43 -6.53
N GLN A 130 4.96 2.31 -7.19
CA GLN A 130 4.70 2.28 -8.64
C GLN A 130 3.29 2.74 -8.97
N LEU A 131 2.31 2.26 -8.21
CA LEU A 131 0.91 2.49 -8.49
C LEU A 131 0.19 2.97 -7.23
N ILE A 132 -0.52 4.06 -7.36
CA ILE A 132 -1.47 4.53 -6.34
C ILE A 132 -2.87 4.36 -6.92
N TYR A 133 -3.73 3.60 -6.25
CA TYR A 133 -5.15 3.55 -6.56
C TYR A 133 -5.93 4.03 -5.34
N ILE A 134 -6.85 4.96 -5.55
CA ILE A 134 -7.69 5.46 -4.47
C ILE A 134 -9.15 5.64 -4.89
N ASP A 135 -10.02 5.35 -3.94
CA ASP A 135 -11.47 5.49 -4.02
C ASP A 135 -11.94 6.39 -2.85
N PRO A 136 -11.64 7.71 -2.89
CA PRO A 136 -12.00 8.64 -1.83
C PRO A 136 -13.53 8.74 -1.64
N PRO A 137 -14.02 9.30 -0.51
CA PRO A 137 -15.45 9.58 -0.33
C PRO A 137 -15.98 10.52 -1.43
N TYR A 138 -17.12 10.18 -2.01
CA TYR A 138 -17.69 10.86 -3.20
C TYR A 138 -18.48 12.12 -2.85
N ASN A 139 -18.70 12.38 -1.57
CA ASN A 139 -19.42 13.54 -1.07
C ASN A 139 -20.87 13.58 -1.57
N THR A 140 -21.56 12.45 -1.53
CA THR A 140 -22.92 12.29 -2.08
C THR A 140 -24.02 12.79 -1.13
N GLU A 141 -23.65 13.34 0.03
CA GLU A 141 -24.54 13.71 1.14
C GLU A 141 -25.36 12.54 1.68
N ASN A 142 -24.95 11.30 1.39
CA ASN A 142 -25.63 10.09 1.85
C ASN A 142 -25.11 9.66 3.24
N ASN A 143 -26.03 9.53 4.20
CA ASN A 143 -25.71 9.09 5.55
C ASN A 143 -25.71 7.56 5.72
N ASP A 144 -26.04 6.80 4.68
CA ASP A 144 -26.09 5.33 4.73
C ASP A 144 -24.68 4.68 4.71
N PHE A 145 -23.62 5.45 4.48
CA PHE A 145 -22.26 4.95 4.46
C PHE A 145 -21.67 4.87 5.88
N ILE A 146 -20.81 3.87 6.08
CA ILE A 146 -20.11 3.63 7.35
C ILE A 146 -19.03 4.71 7.62
N TYR A 147 -18.72 5.51 6.61
CA TYR A 147 -17.75 6.60 6.65
C TYR A 147 -18.44 7.94 6.35
N LYS A 148 -17.80 9.04 6.75
CA LYS A 148 -18.32 10.39 6.51
C LYS A 148 -18.28 10.72 5.01
N ASP A 149 -19.42 11.11 4.45
CA ASP A 149 -19.60 11.43 3.02
C ASP A 149 -20.35 12.77 2.79
N ASN A 150 -20.28 13.68 3.77
CA ASN A 150 -20.96 14.98 3.77
C ASN A 150 -20.02 16.15 4.11
N TYR A 151 -18.97 16.31 3.33
CA TYR A 151 -18.01 17.39 3.46
C TYR A 151 -18.46 18.65 2.72
N LYS A 152 -18.13 19.83 3.25
CA LYS A 152 -18.12 21.03 2.41
C LYS A 152 -17.06 20.85 1.32
N HIS A 153 -17.34 21.24 0.08
CA HIS A 153 -16.41 21.08 -1.05
C HIS A 153 -15.00 21.61 -0.76
N SER A 154 -14.87 22.75 -0.06
CA SER A 154 -13.57 23.31 0.32
C SER A 154 -12.81 22.43 1.33
N SER A 155 -13.52 21.84 2.29
CA SER A 155 -12.93 20.91 3.26
C SER A 155 -12.49 19.61 2.58
N TRP A 156 -13.31 19.08 1.65
CA TRP A 156 -12.97 17.89 0.88
C TRP A 156 -11.73 18.12 0.01
N LEU A 157 -11.67 19.25 -0.70
CA LEU A 157 -10.52 19.63 -1.51
C LEU A 157 -9.24 19.79 -0.69
N SER A 158 -9.33 20.43 0.48
CA SER A 158 -8.17 20.59 1.36
C SER A 158 -7.66 19.24 1.86
N MET A 159 -8.57 18.37 2.30
CA MET A 159 -8.26 17.00 2.72
C MET A 159 -7.56 16.21 1.62
N MET A 160 -8.07 16.28 0.39
CA MET A 160 -7.49 15.59 -0.77
C MET A 160 -6.15 16.19 -1.21
N TYR A 161 -5.99 17.51 -1.15
CA TYR A 161 -4.76 18.19 -1.54
C TYR A 161 -3.56 17.67 -0.75
N ASP A 162 -3.68 17.66 0.58
CA ASP A 162 -2.62 17.24 1.49
C ASP A 162 -2.19 15.78 1.23
N ARG A 163 -3.18 14.91 0.96
CA ARG A 163 -2.97 13.49 0.66
C ARG A 163 -2.34 13.25 -0.71
N LEU A 164 -2.82 13.94 -1.73
CA LEU A 164 -2.29 13.80 -3.10
C LEU A 164 -0.85 14.30 -3.18
N LYS A 165 -0.51 15.37 -2.44
CA LYS A 165 0.87 15.86 -2.32
C LYS A 165 1.80 14.79 -1.73
N LEU A 166 1.41 14.17 -0.61
CA LEU A 166 2.17 13.07 0.00
C LEU A 166 2.25 11.85 -0.90
N GLY A 167 1.15 11.45 -1.53
CA GLY A 167 1.12 10.36 -2.50
C GLY A 167 2.13 10.56 -3.64
N ARG A 168 2.19 11.77 -4.21
CA ARG A 168 3.15 12.13 -5.26
C ARG A 168 4.61 12.02 -4.81
N GLU A 169 4.92 12.34 -3.55
CA GLU A 169 6.27 12.18 -3.00
C GLU A 169 6.68 10.71 -2.83
N LEU A 170 5.73 9.85 -2.46
CA LEU A 170 5.96 8.42 -2.30
C LEU A 170 6.11 7.67 -3.64
N GLN A 171 5.48 8.21 -4.68
CA GLN A 171 5.43 7.59 -6.00
C GLN A 171 6.77 7.64 -6.74
N LYS A 172 7.11 6.59 -7.50
CA LYS A 172 8.24 6.56 -8.46
C LYS A 172 8.05 7.57 -9.59
N ASN A 173 9.13 7.98 -10.24
CA ASN A 173 9.06 8.89 -11.39
C ASN A 173 8.25 8.31 -12.56
N ASP A 174 8.37 7.00 -12.79
CA ASP A 174 7.61 6.22 -13.78
C ASP A 174 6.30 5.63 -13.23
N GLY A 175 5.87 6.10 -12.06
CA GLY A 175 4.66 5.66 -11.38
C GLY A 175 3.39 6.36 -11.86
N SER A 176 2.24 5.71 -11.63
CA SER A 176 0.91 6.20 -12.01
C SER A 176 -0.06 6.25 -10.83
N ILE A 177 -0.95 7.24 -10.82
CA ILE A 177 -2.05 7.36 -9.87
C ILE A 177 -3.38 7.25 -10.60
N PHE A 178 -4.30 6.48 -10.04
CA PHE A 178 -5.67 6.31 -10.49
C PHE A 178 -6.61 6.74 -9.36
N VAL A 179 -7.42 7.75 -9.63
CA VAL A 179 -8.39 8.26 -8.65
C VAL A 179 -9.80 8.06 -9.19
N GLN A 180 -10.58 7.23 -8.52
CA GLN A 180 -11.98 7.00 -8.86
C GLN A 180 -12.88 8.01 -8.14
N ILE A 181 -13.86 8.56 -8.85
CA ILE A 181 -14.83 9.52 -8.31
C ILE A 181 -16.16 9.44 -9.07
N ASP A 182 -17.25 9.84 -8.43
CA ASP A 182 -18.50 10.10 -9.14
C ASP A 182 -18.55 11.51 -9.72
N TYR A 183 -19.71 11.87 -10.28
CA TYR A 183 -19.94 13.16 -10.93
C TYR A 183 -19.96 14.38 -9.98
N ASN A 184 -20.08 14.20 -8.66
CA ASN A 184 -20.27 15.31 -7.71
C ASN A 184 -18.99 16.15 -7.58
N GLU A 185 -17.84 15.48 -7.44
CA GLU A 185 -16.54 16.13 -7.24
C GLU A 185 -15.58 15.97 -8.44
N ALA A 186 -16.00 15.31 -9.52
CA ALA A 186 -15.16 15.01 -10.68
C ALA A 186 -14.41 16.23 -11.24
N SER A 187 -15.09 17.37 -11.43
CA SER A 187 -14.48 18.58 -12.01
C SER A 187 -13.46 19.23 -11.06
N ARG A 188 -13.79 19.28 -9.76
CA ARG A 188 -12.93 19.86 -8.72
C ARG A 188 -11.70 18.98 -8.48
N LEU A 189 -11.89 17.67 -8.43
CA LEU A 189 -10.80 16.71 -8.30
C LEU A 189 -9.85 16.77 -9.49
N LYS A 190 -10.36 16.87 -10.73
CA LYS A 190 -9.49 17.01 -11.91
C LYS A 190 -8.58 18.24 -11.81
N THR A 191 -9.18 19.38 -11.46
CA THR A 191 -8.43 20.64 -11.27
C THR A 191 -7.36 20.48 -10.17
N LEU A 192 -7.72 19.81 -9.08
CA LEU A 192 -6.79 19.54 -7.98
C LEU A 192 -5.64 18.63 -8.40
N LEU A 193 -5.92 17.57 -9.18
CA LEU A 193 -4.91 16.67 -9.71
C LEU A 193 -3.97 17.40 -10.67
N GLU A 194 -4.49 18.24 -11.57
CA GLU A 194 -3.68 19.09 -12.45
C GLU A 194 -2.79 20.06 -11.65
N GLN A 195 -3.27 20.59 -10.53
CA GLN A 195 -2.46 21.44 -9.65
C GLN A 195 -1.33 20.66 -8.94
N VAL A 196 -1.57 19.41 -8.53
CA VAL A 196 -0.58 18.60 -7.79
C VAL A 196 0.42 17.90 -8.71
N TYR A 197 -0.05 17.35 -9.82
CA TYR A 197 0.74 16.54 -10.75
C TYR A 197 1.24 17.33 -11.97
N GLY A 198 0.61 18.45 -12.31
CA GLY A 198 0.84 19.13 -13.58
C GLY A 198 -0.17 18.67 -14.65
N GLN A 199 -0.64 19.62 -15.46
CA GLN A 199 -1.61 19.34 -16.51
C GLN A 199 -1.02 18.45 -17.61
N GLU A 200 0.27 18.59 -17.88
CA GLU A 200 1.05 17.81 -18.84
C GLU A 200 1.15 16.33 -18.48
N ASN A 201 1.01 15.98 -17.19
CA ASN A 201 1.10 14.61 -16.69
C ASN A 201 -0.28 13.91 -16.63
N PHE A 202 -1.34 14.58 -17.09
CA PHE A 202 -2.65 13.96 -17.30
C PHE A 202 -2.58 12.95 -18.45
N VAL A 203 -2.81 11.67 -18.15
CA VAL A 203 -2.70 10.59 -19.13
C VAL A 203 -4.05 10.30 -19.78
N ASN A 204 -5.08 10.03 -18.98
CA ASN A 204 -6.39 9.68 -19.52
C ASN A 204 -7.54 9.87 -18.53
N GLU A 205 -8.74 10.08 -19.08
CA GLU A 205 -10.01 9.99 -18.36
C GLU A 205 -10.72 8.69 -18.75
N ILE A 206 -10.88 7.81 -17.77
CA ILE A 206 -11.48 6.50 -17.95
C ILE A 206 -12.90 6.52 -17.40
N ILE A 207 -13.86 6.12 -18.22
CA ILE A 207 -15.27 6.04 -17.85
C ILE A 207 -15.63 4.59 -17.57
N TRP A 208 -15.95 4.29 -16.31
CA TRP A 208 -16.37 2.96 -15.90
C TRP A 208 -17.89 2.90 -15.70
N ARG A 209 -18.57 1.96 -16.38
CA ARG A 209 -20.01 1.76 -16.23
C ARG A 209 -20.32 0.87 -15.03
N ARG A 210 -20.71 1.47 -13.92
CA ARG A 210 -21.13 0.77 -12.71
C ARG A 210 -22.53 0.14 -12.75
N LYS A 211 -23.46 0.64 -13.57
CA LYS A 211 -24.85 0.11 -13.62
C LYS A 211 -25.31 -0.14 -15.05
N GLN A 212 -26.07 -1.21 -15.28
CA GLN A 212 -26.78 -1.42 -16.54
C GLN A 212 -28.15 -0.73 -16.50
N ALA A 213 -28.30 0.35 -17.27
CA ALA A 213 -29.51 1.02 -17.79
C ALA A 213 -30.84 1.06 -16.98
N THR A 214 -30.86 0.82 -15.67
CA THR A 214 -32.08 0.75 -14.84
C THR A 214 -32.26 1.91 -13.85
N SER A 215 -31.44 2.95 -13.95
CA SER A 215 -31.60 4.17 -13.15
C SER A 215 -32.71 5.05 -13.72
N TYR A 216 -33.97 4.73 -13.43
CA TYR A 216 -35.11 5.57 -13.81
C TYR A 216 -35.13 6.83 -12.93
N SER A 217 -34.69 7.97 -13.46
CA SER A 217 -34.91 9.26 -12.83
C SER A 217 -36.04 9.99 -13.55
N LYS A 218 -36.97 10.56 -12.79
CA LYS A 218 -38.14 11.27 -13.36
C LYS A 218 -37.77 12.60 -14.04
N LYS A 219 -36.58 13.14 -13.79
CA LYS A 219 -36.18 14.50 -14.21
C LYS A 219 -34.84 14.59 -14.94
N GLN A 220 -34.09 13.49 -15.05
CA GLN A 220 -32.77 13.47 -15.68
C GLN A 220 -32.45 12.10 -16.25
N LEU A 221 -31.36 12.01 -17.02
CA LEU A 221 -30.80 10.73 -17.43
C LEU A 221 -30.26 9.96 -16.22
N GLY A 222 -30.31 8.64 -16.29
CA GLY A 222 -29.75 7.80 -15.23
C GLY A 222 -28.23 7.88 -15.20
N ILE A 223 -27.67 8.20 -14.03
CA ILE A 223 -26.22 8.27 -13.84
C ILE A 223 -25.69 6.87 -13.56
N ILE A 224 -25.02 6.29 -14.56
CA ILE A 224 -24.61 4.88 -14.55
C ILE A 224 -23.09 4.67 -14.57
N ASN A 225 -22.32 5.76 -14.62
CA ASN A 225 -20.88 5.74 -14.73
C ASN A 225 -20.21 6.45 -13.54
N ASP A 226 -18.99 6.01 -13.26
CA ASP A 226 -18.00 6.72 -12.45
C ASP A 226 -16.82 7.07 -13.37
N THR A 227 -16.04 8.05 -12.93
CA THR A 227 -14.86 8.53 -13.65
C THR A 227 -13.61 8.11 -12.89
N ILE A 228 -12.61 7.62 -13.61
CA ILE A 228 -11.28 7.29 -13.07
C ILE A 228 -10.29 8.18 -13.80
N TYR A 229 -9.66 9.09 -13.07
CA TYR A 229 -8.59 9.92 -13.60
C TYR A 229 -7.26 9.21 -13.47
N TRP A 230 -6.50 9.15 -14.57
CA TRP A 230 -5.16 8.62 -14.60
C TRP A 230 -4.14 9.75 -14.81
N PHE A 231 -3.27 9.93 -13.83
CA PHE A 231 -2.10 10.81 -13.91
C PHE A 231 -0.82 10.00 -13.75
N SER A 232 0.24 10.47 -14.40
CA SER A 232 1.61 10.01 -14.20
C SER A 232 2.35 10.99 -13.28
N LYS A 233 3.47 10.58 -12.68
CA LYS A 233 4.33 11.51 -11.95
C LYS A 233 5.17 12.39 -12.88
N SER A 234 5.54 11.85 -14.04
CA SER A 234 6.36 12.49 -15.08
C SER A 234 5.94 12.01 -16.47
N ASP A 235 6.57 12.56 -17.51
CA ASP A 235 6.34 12.19 -18.91
C ASP A 235 6.79 10.76 -19.25
N GLU A 236 7.66 10.16 -18.41
CA GLU A 236 7.99 8.75 -18.44
C GLU A 236 7.03 7.99 -17.51
N TYR A 237 6.24 7.05 -18.04
CA TYR A 237 5.36 6.19 -17.23
C TYR A 237 5.16 4.81 -17.85
N LYS A 238 4.91 3.81 -17.00
CA LYS A 238 4.63 2.43 -17.44
C LYS A 238 3.20 2.32 -17.98
N PHE A 239 3.06 1.86 -19.23
CA PHE A 239 1.78 1.49 -19.81
C PHE A 239 1.86 0.17 -20.59
N TYR A 240 1.10 -0.81 -20.13
CA TYR A 240 0.95 -2.12 -20.78
C TYR A 240 -0.45 -2.22 -21.40
N PRO A 241 -0.58 -2.18 -22.74
CA PRO A 241 -1.87 -2.25 -23.39
C PRO A 241 -2.54 -3.61 -23.15
N ILE A 242 -3.82 -3.58 -22.75
CA ILE A 242 -4.62 -4.78 -22.57
C ILE A 242 -5.49 -5.00 -23.80
N TYR A 243 -5.47 -6.24 -24.29
CA TYR A 243 -6.27 -6.67 -25.42
C TYR A 243 -7.41 -7.57 -24.93
N SER A 244 -8.59 -7.38 -25.49
CA SER A 244 -9.75 -8.23 -25.25
C SER A 244 -9.98 -9.11 -26.45
N ARG A 245 -9.67 -10.41 -26.32
CA ARG A 245 -9.97 -11.43 -27.33
C ARG A 245 -11.35 -12.05 -27.11
N ASP A 246 -11.74 -12.22 -25.85
CA ASP A 246 -12.94 -12.95 -25.46
C ASP A 246 -14.23 -12.11 -25.40
N ASP A 247 -14.14 -10.79 -25.54
CA ASP A 247 -15.30 -9.92 -25.67
C ASP A 247 -16.16 -10.29 -26.89
N GLU A 248 -17.47 -10.15 -26.78
CA GLU A 248 -18.41 -10.49 -27.85
C GLU A 248 -18.15 -9.69 -29.13
N ASN A 249 -17.77 -8.42 -29.03
CA ASN A 249 -17.45 -7.61 -30.21
C ASN A 249 -16.18 -8.11 -30.87
N THR A 250 -15.16 -8.50 -30.10
CA THR A 250 -13.93 -9.07 -30.65
C THR A 250 -14.19 -10.43 -31.29
N LYS A 251 -14.99 -11.30 -30.66
CA LYS A 251 -15.39 -12.60 -31.23
C LYS A 251 -16.12 -12.40 -32.56
N ARG A 252 -17.10 -11.49 -32.60
CA ARG A 252 -17.80 -11.12 -33.84
C ARG A 252 -16.83 -10.54 -34.89
N TYR A 253 -15.92 -9.66 -34.49
CA TYR A 253 -14.90 -9.11 -35.39
C TYR A 253 -14.01 -10.22 -35.97
N ILE A 254 -13.57 -11.18 -35.13
CA ILE A 254 -12.75 -12.30 -35.57
C ILE A 254 -13.51 -13.13 -36.61
N GLN A 255 -14.75 -13.52 -36.30
CA GLN A 255 -15.62 -14.27 -37.22
C GLN A 255 -15.86 -13.53 -38.53
N GLU A 256 -16.07 -12.21 -38.47
CA GLU A 256 -16.37 -11.39 -39.64
C GLU A 256 -15.13 -11.04 -40.48
N ARG A 257 -13.92 -11.00 -39.92
CA ARG A 257 -12.74 -10.49 -40.64
C ARG A 257 -11.73 -11.58 -41.01
N PHE A 258 -11.58 -12.63 -40.20
CA PHE A 258 -10.63 -13.72 -40.44
C PHE A 258 -11.25 -14.80 -41.33
N ARG A 259 -11.63 -14.41 -42.55
CA ARG A 259 -12.36 -15.27 -43.50
C ARG A 259 -11.47 -16.03 -44.47
N TYR A 260 -10.19 -15.67 -44.59
CA TYR A 260 -9.29 -16.27 -45.55
C TYR A 260 -8.51 -17.41 -44.90
N VAL A 261 -8.24 -18.47 -45.67
CA VAL A 261 -7.42 -19.60 -45.25
C VAL A 261 -6.18 -19.64 -46.12
N GLU A 262 -5.03 -19.81 -45.50
CA GLU A 262 -3.77 -20.04 -46.22
C GLU A 262 -3.68 -21.52 -46.60
N GLU A 263 -3.60 -21.83 -47.89
CA GLU A 263 -3.68 -23.20 -48.40
C GLU A 263 -2.54 -24.10 -47.92
N GLU A 264 -1.33 -23.54 -47.77
CA GLU A 264 -0.14 -24.28 -47.33
C GLU A 264 -0.19 -24.70 -45.86
N THR A 265 -0.78 -23.86 -44.99
CA THR A 265 -0.72 -24.03 -43.53
C THR A 265 -2.07 -24.31 -42.89
N GLY A 266 -3.17 -24.12 -43.62
CA GLY A 266 -4.54 -24.19 -43.11
C GLY A 266 -4.92 -23.06 -42.15
N ARG A 267 -4.05 -22.06 -41.94
CA ARG A 267 -4.27 -21.00 -40.94
C ARG A 267 -5.27 -19.95 -41.45
N ARG A 268 -6.18 -19.51 -40.57
CA ARG A 268 -7.12 -18.41 -40.86
C ARG A 268 -6.45 -17.05 -40.69
N TYR A 269 -6.69 -16.14 -41.63
CA TYR A 269 -6.15 -14.79 -41.62
C TYR A 269 -7.15 -13.74 -42.13
N MET A 270 -6.90 -12.49 -41.76
CA MET A 270 -7.54 -11.32 -42.35
C MET A 270 -6.55 -10.50 -43.19
N LYS A 271 -7.06 -9.80 -44.21
CA LYS A 271 -6.27 -8.88 -45.05
C LYS A 271 -6.34 -7.47 -44.47
N SER A 272 -5.19 -6.93 -44.06
CA SER A 272 -5.08 -5.54 -43.58
C SER A 272 -4.36 -4.67 -44.61
N PRO A 273 -5.02 -3.63 -45.18
CA PRO A 273 -4.39 -2.78 -46.18
C PRO A 273 -3.29 -1.91 -45.55
N LEU A 274 -2.12 -1.84 -46.17
CA LEU A 274 -0.96 -1.11 -45.65
C LEU A 274 -0.95 0.37 -46.07
N VAL A 275 -2.05 1.06 -45.81
CA VAL A 275 -2.23 2.48 -46.17
C VAL A 275 -2.10 3.37 -44.94
N ASN A 276 -1.48 4.54 -45.10
CA ASN A 276 -1.44 5.54 -44.04
C ASN A 276 -2.66 6.48 -44.12
N SER A 277 -3.27 6.81 -42.98
CA SER A 277 -4.37 7.79 -42.94
C SER A 277 -3.84 9.22 -43.07
N LEU A 278 -2.59 9.47 -42.68
CA LEU A 278 -1.95 10.79 -42.74
C LEU A 278 -0.87 10.80 -43.81
N TYR A 279 -0.70 11.94 -44.48
CA TYR A 279 0.35 12.12 -45.47
C TYR A 279 1.75 11.99 -44.83
N ARG A 280 2.53 11.02 -45.32
CA ARG A 280 3.88 10.72 -44.84
C ARG A 280 4.85 10.61 -46.03
N PRO A 281 5.53 11.70 -46.41
CA PRO A 281 6.39 11.72 -47.60
C PRO A 281 7.58 10.75 -47.48
N ASN A 282 8.11 10.54 -46.28
CA ASN A 282 9.17 9.56 -46.01
C ASN A 282 8.75 8.10 -46.22
N LEU A 283 7.45 7.80 -46.25
CA LEU A 283 6.91 6.45 -46.46
C LEU A 283 6.39 6.23 -47.90
N LYS A 284 6.77 7.12 -48.83
CA LYS A 284 6.48 6.98 -50.26
C LYS A 284 7.68 6.40 -51.00
N TYR A 285 7.68 5.08 -51.15
CA TYR A 285 8.66 4.36 -51.94
C TYR A 285 7.98 3.29 -52.77
N VAL A 286 8.55 2.96 -53.92
CA VAL A 286 8.08 1.83 -54.74
C VAL A 286 8.53 0.53 -54.07
N PHE A 287 7.59 -0.37 -53.81
CA PHE A 287 7.87 -1.67 -53.20
C PHE A 287 7.49 -2.78 -54.16
N LYS A 288 8.49 -3.57 -54.60
CA LYS A 288 8.30 -4.71 -55.52
C LYS A 288 7.45 -4.40 -56.78
N GLY A 289 7.60 -3.20 -57.34
CA GLY A 289 6.86 -2.76 -58.53
C GLY A 289 5.51 -2.09 -58.24
N ILE A 290 5.10 -1.99 -56.97
CA ILE A 290 3.86 -1.34 -56.55
C ILE A 290 4.12 0.09 -56.09
N ASN A 291 3.31 1.02 -56.60
CA ASN A 291 3.37 2.43 -56.24
C ASN A 291 2.80 2.67 -54.83
N PRO A 292 3.38 3.60 -54.05
CA PRO A 292 2.85 3.92 -52.73
C PRO A 292 1.45 4.54 -52.81
N PRO A 293 0.60 4.31 -51.80
CA PRO A 293 -0.67 5.03 -51.64
C PRO A 293 -0.44 6.54 -51.58
N GLU A 294 -1.49 7.33 -51.83
CA GLU A 294 -1.45 8.80 -51.82
C GLU A 294 -0.80 9.38 -50.56
N ASN A 295 -1.05 8.77 -49.40
CA ASN A 295 -0.52 9.18 -48.10
C ASN A 295 0.77 8.45 -47.68
N GLY A 296 1.29 7.54 -48.52
CA GLY A 296 2.40 6.66 -48.20
C GLY A 296 1.98 5.31 -47.60
N TRP A 297 2.95 4.41 -47.48
CA TRP A 297 2.78 3.12 -46.83
C TRP A 297 2.63 3.26 -45.32
N LEU A 298 2.12 2.20 -44.66
CA LEU A 298 2.04 2.15 -43.20
C LEU A 298 3.42 1.96 -42.53
N TYR A 299 4.35 1.28 -43.19
CA TYR A 299 5.66 0.91 -42.63
C TYR A 299 6.83 1.45 -43.46
N SER A 300 8.02 1.51 -42.86
CA SER A 300 9.28 1.78 -43.59
C SER A 300 9.62 0.63 -44.53
N LYS A 301 10.52 0.89 -45.48
CA LYS A 301 10.94 -0.10 -46.47
C LYS A 301 11.53 -1.32 -45.77
N GLU A 302 12.46 -1.13 -44.82
CA GLU A 302 13.11 -2.22 -44.07
C GLU A 302 12.09 -3.18 -43.45
N ARG A 303 11.05 -2.63 -42.81
CA ARG A 303 9.98 -3.42 -42.19
C ARG A 303 9.09 -4.12 -43.21
N MET A 304 8.83 -3.52 -44.38
CA MET A 304 8.12 -4.19 -45.47
C MET A 304 8.91 -5.38 -46.02
N GLU A 305 10.23 -5.23 -46.18
CA GLU A 305 11.12 -6.31 -46.60
C GLU A 305 11.15 -7.47 -45.59
N GLU A 306 11.13 -7.19 -44.28
CA GLU A 306 10.98 -8.22 -43.23
C GLU A 306 9.67 -8.99 -43.35
N LEU A 307 8.54 -8.27 -43.45
CA LEU A 307 7.22 -8.89 -43.58
C LEU A 307 7.11 -9.74 -44.86
N TYR A 308 7.77 -9.30 -45.93
CA TYR A 308 7.84 -10.06 -47.17
C TYR A 308 8.63 -11.36 -47.01
N LYS A 309 9.80 -11.31 -46.35
CA LYS A 309 10.61 -12.50 -46.05
C LYS A 309 9.85 -13.50 -45.18
N ASN A 310 9.01 -13.02 -44.28
CA ASN A 310 8.17 -13.85 -43.40
C ASN A 310 6.90 -14.40 -44.08
N GLY A 311 6.64 -14.07 -45.35
CA GLY A 311 5.43 -14.51 -46.06
C GLY A 311 4.13 -13.84 -45.59
N GLU A 312 4.23 -12.75 -44.81
CA GLU A 312 3.09 -12.03 -44.22
C GLU A 312 2.46 -11.02 -45.18
N LEU A 313 3.00 -10.83 -46.39
CA LEU A 313 2.48 -9.88 -47.37
C LEU A 313 1.79 -10.57 -48.55
N ILE A 314 0.72 -9.95 -49.03
CA ILE A 314 0.07 -10.26 -50.30
C ILE A 314 0.41 -9.12 -51.25
N ILE A 315 1.24 -9.44 -52.24
CA ILE A 315 1.66 -8.50 -53.29
C ILE A 315 0.80 -8.79 -54.53
N PRO A 316 -0.03 -7.83 -54.97
CA PRO A 316 -0.76 -7.95 -56.24
C PRO A 316 0.19 -7.80 -57.44
N ASP A 317 -0.23 -8.26 -58.62
CA ASP A 317 0.53 -8.07 -59.86
C ASP A 317 0.35 -6.67 -60.49
N ASP A 318 -0.71 -5.94 -60.12
CA ASP A 318 -1.01 -4.59 -60.62
C ASP A 318 -0.20 -3.52 -59.88
N PRO A 319 0.64 -2.73 -60.57
CA PRO A 319 1.42 -1.62 -60.01
C PRO A 319 0.64 -0.58 -59.19
N ASN A 320 -0.68 -0.45 -59.42
CA ASN A 320 -1.54 0.50 -58.73
C ASN A 320 -2.43 -0.14 -57.65
N ALA A 321 -2.35 -1.46 -57.45
CA ALA A 321 -3.10 -2.16 -56.43
C ALA A 321 -2.47 -2.02 -55.03
N ARG A 322 -3.26 -2.33 -53.99
CA ARG A 322 -2.83 -2.20 -52.60
C ARG A 322 -2.15 -3.47 -52.11
N ILE A 323 -1.04 -3.30 -51.39
CA ILE A 323 -0.42 -4.38 -50.63
C ILE A 323 -1.24 -4.62 -49.35
N TYR A 324 -1.48 -5.91 -49.06
CA TYR A 324 -2.16 -6.34 -47.85
C TYR A 324 -1.20 -7.13 -46.96
N ARG A 325 -1.31 -6.94 -45.64
CA ARG A 325 -0.70 -7.82 -44.64
C ARG A 325 -1.68 -8.90 -44.23
N LYS A 326 -1.22 -10.15 -44.15
CA LYS A 326 -1.89 -11.27 -43.52
C LYS A 326 -1.75 -11.13 -42.00
N ILE A 327 -2.86 -11.02 -41.29
CA ILE A 327 -2.89 -11.10 -39.83
C ILE A 327 -3.58 -12.41 -39.49
N TYR A 328 -2.86 -13.32 -38.83
CA TYR A 328 -3.35 -14.65 -38.51
C TYR A 328 -4.12 -14.67 -37.19
N GLU A 329 -5.22 -15.43 -37.16
CA GLU A 329 -6.14 -15.47 -36.02
C GLU A 329 -5.51 -16.05 -34.76
N ASP A 330 -4.69 -17.08 -34.89
CA ASP A 330 -4.01 -17.76 -33.79
C ASP A 330 -3.04 -16.83 -33.03
N THR A 331 -2.40 -15.90 -33.74
CA THR A 331 -1.48 -14.90 -33.17
C THR A 331 -2.15 -13.57 -32.81
N TYR A 332 -3.44 -13.41 -33.09
CA TYR A 332 -4.15 -12.14 -32.89
C TYR A 332 -4.44 -11.89 -31.39
N PRO A 333 -3.89 -10.87 -30.73
CA PRO A 333 -4.09 -10.68 -29.29
C PRO A 333 -5.52 -10.24 -28.91
N GLY A 334 -6.31 -9.76 -29.88
CA GLY A 334 -7.65 -9.20 -29.65
C GLY A 334 -7.69 -7.70 -29.93
N GLN A 335 -8.81 -7.05 -29.58
CA GLN A 335 -8.96 -5.60 -29.72
C GLN A 335 -8.40 -4.87 -28.50
N LEU A 336 -7.71 -3.75 -28.72
CA LEU A 336 -7.17 -2.93 -27.63
C LEU A 336 -8.32 -2.31 -26.81
N ILE A 337 -8.29 -2.51 -25.50
CA ILE A 337 -9.24 -1.88 -24.57
C ILE A 337 -8.99 -0.37 -24.55
N GLN A 338 -10.07 0.40 -24.71
CA GLN A 338 -10.04 1.87 -24.70
C GLN A 338 -10.40 2.42 -23.31
N ASN A 339 -10.59 3.74 -23.21
CA ASN A 339 -10.89 4.43 -21.96
C ASN A 339 -12.37 4.33 -21.51
N ILE A 340 -13.24 3.64 -22.25
CA ILE A 340 -14.63 3.40 -21.84
C ILE A 340 -14.79 1.92 -21.47
N TRP A 341 -14.95 1.65 -20.18
CA TRP A 341 -15.05 0.30 -19.63
C TRP A 341 -16.49 -0.06 -19.34
N LEU A 342 -17.05 -0.89 -20.22
CA LEU A 342 -18.45 -1.33 -20.16
C LEU A 342 -18.61 -2.76 -19.65
N ASP A 343 -17.51 -3.50 -19.57
CA ASP A 343 -17.45 -4.96 -19.43
C ASP A 343 -17.25 -5.43 -18.00
N ILE A 344 -16.84 -4.55 -17.09
CA ILE A 344 -16.66 -4.87 -15.67
C ILE A 344 -17.92 -4.46 -14.89
N PRO A 345 -18.74 -5.41 -14.40
CA PRO A 345 -19.92 -5.09 -13.60
C PRO A 345 -19.56 -4.70 -12.16
N ILE A 346 -20.48 -4.04 -11.45
CA ILE A 346 -20.39 -3.93 -9.99
C ILE A 346 -20.51 -5.28 -9.31
N VAL A 347 -20.03 -5.34 -8.06
CA VAL A 347 -20.23 -6.48 -7.17
C VAL A 347 -21.72 -6.61 -6.87
N ASN A 348 -22.38 -7.58 -7.51
CA ASN A 348 -23.79 -7.82 -7.33
C ASN A 348 -24.07 -8.58 -6.02
N PRO A 349 -25.34 -8.65 -5.55
CA PRO A 349 -25.67 -9.29 -4.29
C PRO A 349 -25.28 -10.76 -4.15
N MET A 350 -25.12 -11.48 -5.26
CA MET A 350 -24.78 -12.91 -5.34
C MET A 350 -23.30 -13.15 -5.69
N ALA A 351 -22.51 -12.08 -5.82
CA ALA A 351 -21.11 -12.20 -6.21
C ALA A 351 -20.32 -12.86 -5.08
N LYS A 352 -19.50 -13.87 -5.41
CA LYS A 352 -18.67 -14.58 -4.44
C LYS A 352 -17.71 -13.66 -3.69
N GLU A 353 -17.22 -12.62 -4.37
CA GLU A 353 -16.31 -11.64 -3.77
C GLU A 353 -17.00 -10.64 -2.83
N ARG A 354 -18.35 -10.64 -2.75
CA ARG A 354 -19.10 -9.66 -1.97
C ARG A 354 -18.85 -9.84 -0.48
N VAL A 355 -18.58 -8.73 0.20
CA VAL A 355 -18.57 -8.69 1.66
C VAL A 355 -19.92 -8.22 2.19
N GLU A 356 -20.54 -9.03 3.04
CA GLU A 356 -21.77 -8.66 3.73
C GLU A 356 -21.55 -7.42 4.61
N GLY A 357 -22.53 -6.50 4.62
CA GLY A 357 -22.45 -5.26 5.38
C GLY A 357 -21.57 -4.16 4.75
N PHE A 358 -20.87 -4.42 3.64
CA PHE A 358 -20.07 -3.39 2.94
C PHE A 358 -20.61 -3.15 1.52
N THR A 359 -21.38 -2.07 1.34
CA THR A 359 -22.17 -1.82 0.12
C THR A 359 -21.40 -1.14 -1.01
N THR A 360 -20.28 -0.49 -0.72
CA THR A 360 -19.51 0.33 -1.68
C THR A 360 -18.31 -0.39 -2.29
N GLN A 361 -18.19 -1.71 -2.05
CA GLN A 361 -17.09 -2.54 -2.53
C GLN A 361 -16.90 -2.42 -4.06
N LYS A 362 -15.66 -2.18 -4.47
CA LYS A 362 -15.25 -2.23 -5.88
C LYS A 362 -14.96 -3.66 -6.33
N PRO A 363 -15.20 -4.00 -7.61
CA PRO A 363 -14.92 -5.33 -8.12
C PRO A 363 -13.40 -5.54 -8.29
N ALA A 364 -12.88 -6.70 -7.89
CA ALA A 364 -11.45 -6.99 -8.01
C ALA A 364 -10.96 -6.93 -9.46
N ALA A 365 -11.80 -7.27 -10.44
CA ALA A 365 -11.47 -7.19 -11.86
C ALA A 365 -11.11 -5.77 -12.34
N LEU A 366 -11.72 -4.73 -11.75
CA LEU A 366 -11.44 -3.33 -12.09
C LEU A 366 -10.02 -2.95 -11.67
N ILE A 367 -9.66 -3.22 -10.41
CA ILE A 367 -8.34 -2.88 -9.90
C ILE A 367 -7.27 -3.77 -10.52
N SER A 368 -7.56 -5.06 -10.78
CA SER A 368 -6.65 -5.95 -11.50
C SER A 368 -6.33 -5.44 -12.91
N ARG A 369 -7.29 -4.84 -13.61
CA ARG A 369 -7.05 -4.19 -14.91
C ARG A 369 -6.10 -3.01 -14.77
N ILE A 370 -6.32 -2.14 -13.78
CA ILE A 370 -5.46 -0.99 -13.51
C ILE A 370 -4.02 -1.43 -13.19
N ILE A 371 -3.84 -2.43 -12.32
CA ILE A 371 -2.52 -2.98 -11.97
C ILE A 371 -1.84 -3.56 -13.22
N LYS A 372 -2.54 -4.38 -14.02
CA LYS A 372 -1.98 -4.94 -15.27
C LYS A 372 -1.55 -3.86 -16.27
N MET A 373 -2.23 -2.71 -16.31
CA MET A 373 -1.90 -1.60 -17.22
C MET A 373 -0.70 -0.77 -16.78
N SER A 374 -0.42 -0.67 -15.48
CA SER A 374 0.46 0.37 -14.93
C SER A 374 1.61 -0.15 -14.04
N SER A 375 1.69 -1.46 -13.83
CA SER A 375 2.62 -2.07 -12.89
C SER A 375 3.14 -3.42 -13.39
N GLU A 376 4.41 -3.70 -13.07
CA GLU A 376 5.05 -5.00 -13.31
C GLU A 376 4.80 -5.97 -12.14
N LYS A 377 5.46 -7.13 -12.19
CA LYS A 377 5.26 -8.25 -11.27
C LYS A 377 5.89 -8.09 -9.88
N ASN A 378 6.82 -7.16 -9.67
CA ASN A 378 7.56 -7.00 -8.41
C ASN A 378 7.48 -5.56 -7.87
N GLU A 379 6.35 -4.91 -8.11
CA GLU A 379 6.14 -3.50 -7.84
C GLU A 379 5.30 -3.28 -6.58
N LEU A 380 5.41 -2.08 -6.02
CA LEU A 380 4.69 -1.67 -4.81
C LEU A 380 3.44 -0.85 -5.17
N ILE A 381 2.30 -1.30 -4.68
CA ILE A 381 1.00 -0.65 -4.86
C ILE A 381 0.54 -0.04 -3.54
N LEU A 382 0.00 1.18 -3.58
CA LEU A 382 -0.55 1.88 -2.42
C LEU A 382 -2.03 2.19 -2.65
N ASP A 383 -2.82 1.94 -1.62
CA ASP A 383 -4.20 2.40 -1.53
C ASP A 383 -4.43 2.96 -0.12
N PHE A 384 -4.51 4.28 -0.05
CA PHE A 384 -4.73 5.02 1.18
C PHE A 384 -6.21 5.35 1.46
N PHE A 385 -7.11 4.70 0.72
CA PHE A 385 -8.56 4.65 0.95
C PHE A 385 -9.03 3.20 0.80
N ALA A 386 -8.40 2.29 1.56
CA ALA A 386 -8.49 0.86 1.28
C ALA A 386 -9.90 0.27 1.41
N GLY A 387 -10.76 0.84 2.27
CA GLY A 387 -12.14 0.41 2.44
C GLY A 387 -12.23 -1.08 2.77
N SER A 388 -12.81 -1.84 1.85
CA SER A 388 -12.96 -3.30 2.01
C SER A 388 -11.69 -4.12 1.67
N GLY A 389 -10.61 -3.49 1.21
CA GLY A 389 -9.35 -4.18 0.85
C GLY A 389 -9.35 -4.82 -0.54
N THR A 390 -10.16 -4.33 -1.48
CA THR A 390 -10.24 -4.86 -2.86
C THR A 390 -8.88 -4.80 -3.57
N THR A 391 -8.09 -3.75 -3.33
CA THR A 391 -6.76 -3.60 -3.94
C THR A 391 -5.83 -4.75 -3.57
N LEU A 392 -5.78 -5.15 -2.29
CA LEU A 392 -4.98 -6.30 -1.87
C LEU A 392 -5.52 -7.61 -2.46
N GLN A 393 -6.84 -7.76 -2.59
CA GLN A 393 -7.41 -8.92 -3.27
C GLN A 393 -6.90 -9.02 -4.71
N SER A 394 -6.97 -7.93 -5.48
CA SER A 394 -6.47 -7.88 -6.84
C SER A 394 -4.97 -8.19 -6.93
N VAL A 395 -4.17 -7.68 -5.99
CA VAL A 395 -2.72 -7.98 -5.94
C VAL A 395 -2.46 -9.46 -5.71
N ILE A 396 -3.14 -10.09 -4.74
CA ILE A 396 -2.97 -11.53 -4.47
C ILE A 396 -3.46 -12.37 -5.65
N ASP A 397 -4.61 -12.03 -6.23
CA ASP A 397 -5.16 -12.72 -7.40
C ASP A 397 -4.16 -12.69 -8.58
N LEU A 398 -3.53 -11.55 -8.83
CA LEU A 398 -2.52 -11.40 -9.87
C LEU A 398 -1.24 -12.18 -9.55
N ASN A 399 -0.74 -12.10 -8.32
CA ASN A 399 0.47 -12.84 -7.92
C ASN A 399 0.26 -14.36 -8.04
N VAL A 400 -0.94 -14.87 -7.74
CA VAL A 400 -1.31 -16.28 -7.96
C VAL A 400 -1.45 -16.60 -9.44
N GLU A 401 -2.02 -15.70 -10.26
CA GLU A 401 -2.19 -15.89 -11.71
C GLU A 401 -0.85 -15.94 -12.46
N ASP A 402 0.07 -15.03 -12.13
CA ASP A 402 1.27 -14.78 -12.93
C ASP A 402 2.61 -15.04 -12.22
N ASN A 403 2.57 -15.65 -11.03
CA ASN A 403 3.71 -15.89 -10.14
C ASN A 403 4.51 -14.60 -9.82
N GLY A 404 3.82 -13.47 -9.72
CA GLY A 404 4.38 -12.19 -9.30
C GLY A 404 4.66 -12.11 -7.80
N ARG A 405 5.42 -11.07 -7.42
CA ARG A 405 5.73 -10.68 -6.03
C ARG A 405 5.37 -9.21 -5.80
N ARG A 406 4.22 -8.78 -6.32
CA ARG A 406 3.71 -7.42 -6.10
C ARG A 406 3.40 -7.26 -4.62
N LYS A 407 3.79 -6.12 -4.05
CA LYS A 407 3.53 -5.79 -2.65
C LYS A 407 2.45 -4.71 -2.55
N CYS A 408 1.72 -4.67 -1.45
CA CYS A 408 0.64 -3.70 -1.26
C CYS A 408 0.70 -3.02 0.11
N ILE A 409 0.47 -1.71 0.14
CA ILE A 409 0.25 -0.95 1.38
C ILE A 409 -1.19 -0.47 1.37
N LEU A 410 -1.96 -0.83 2.40
CA LEU A 410 -3.33 -0.40 2.59
C LEU A 410 -3.45 0.46 3.83
N ILE A 411 -4.12 1.60 3.73
CA ILE A 411 -4.44 2.46 4.88
C ILE A 411 -5.95 2.62 4.99
N GLU A 412 -6.47 2.39 6.19
CA GLU A 412 -7.88 2.60 6.51
C GLU A 412 -8.04 3.05 7.96
N MET A 413 -8.85 4.08 8.19
CA MET A 413 -9.07 4.70 9.50
C MET A 413 -10.32 4.18 10.21
N GLY A 414 -11.28 3.63 9.46
CA GLY A 414 -12.57 3.22 10.01
C GLY A 414 -12.51 1.89 10.75
N ASN A 415 -13.47 1.70 11.67
CA ASN A 415 -13.63 0.46 12.45
C ASN A 415 -13.78 -0.79 11.58
N HIS A 416 -14.19 -0.62 10.31
CA HIS A 416 -14.24 -1.70 9.32
C HIS A 416 -12.86 -2.29 8.98
N PHE A 417 -11.76 -1.66 9.37
CA PHE A 417 -10.43 -2.29 9.34
C PHE A 417 -10.43 -3.65 10.05
N TYR A 418 -10.88 -3.69 11.30
CA TYR A 418 -10.89 -4.91 12.11
C TYR A 418 -12.08 -5.82 11.84
N THR A 419 -13.24 -5.26 11.48
CA THR A 419 -14.47 -6.03 11.30
C THR A 419 -14.67 -6.55 9.88
N VAL A 420 -14.09 -5.90 8.87
CA VAL A 420 -14.27 -6.23 7.44
C VAL A 420 -12.92 -6.57 6.79
N LEU A 421 -11.96 -5.66 6.80
CA LEU A 421 -10.71 -5.80 6.04
C LEU A 421 -9.89 -7.00 6.51
N ILE A 422 -9.56 -7.07 7.81
CA ILE A 422 -8.75 -8.17 8.37
C ILE A 422 -9.41 -9.55 8.14
N PRO A 423 -10.70 -9.77 8.49
CA PRO A 423 -11.37 -11.04 8.19
C PRO A 423 -11.40 -11.40 6.71
N ARG A 424 -11.61 -10.42 5.82
CA ARG A 424 -11.60 -10.65 4.37
C ARG A 424 -10.23 -11.13 3.89
N VAL A 425 -9.16 -10.49 4.35
CA VAL A 425 -7.79 -10.88 4.00
C VAL A 425 -7.50 -12.32 4.44
N LYS A 426 -7.89 -12.69 5.67
CA LYS A 426 -7.72 -14.07 6.16
C LYS A 426 -8.47 -15.10 5.30
N LYS A 427 -9.73 -14.80 4.94
CA LYS A 427 -10.54 -15.64 4.04
C LYS A 427 -9.88 -15.80 2.67
N LEU A 428 -9.43 -14.68 2.09
CA LEU A 428 -8.76 -14.67 0.80
C LEU A 428 -7.50 -15.54 0.77
N LEU A 429 -6.62 -15.41 1.77
CA LEU A 429 -5.38 -16.20 1.84
C LEU A 429 -5.66 -17.70 1.88
N LYS A 430 -6.67 -18.12 2.67
CA LYS A 430 -7.10 -19.52 2.72
C LYS A 430 -7.72 -19.97 1.41
N GLU A 431 -8.65 -19.21 0.84
CA GLU A 431 -9.35 -19.56 -0.41
C GLU A 431 -8.41 -19.69 -1.61
N LYS A 432 -7.37 -18.85 -1.66
CA LYS A 432 -6.39 -18.84 -2.74
C LYS A 432 -5.21 -19.79 -2.50
N ASN A 433 -5.18 -20.48 -1.35
CA ASN A 433 -4.04 -21.31 -0.94
C ASN A 433 -2.70 -20.55 -1.08
N TYR A 434 -2.70 -19.28 -0.67
CA TYR A 434 -1.57 -18.37 -0.87
C TYR A 434 -0.81 -18.20 0.45
N SER A 435 0.42 -18.72 0.49
CA SER A 435 1.30 -18.57 1.65
C SER A 435 2.07 -17.26 1.54
N THR A 436 1.85 -16.38 2.50
CA THR A 436 2.51 -15.07 2.59
C THR A 436 2.48 -14.55 4.02
N ILE A 437 3.31 -13.56 4.30
CA ILE A 437 3.26 -12.75 5.51
C ILE A 437 2.59 -11.42 5.20
N ILE A 438 1.66 -11.01 6.06
CA ILE A 438 1.01 -9.69 6.04
C ILE A 438 1.22 -9.04 7.39
N LYS A 439 1.83 -7.85 7.39
CA LYS A 439 2.06 -7.04 8.58
C LYS A 439 0.89 -6.07 8.76
N TYR A 440 0.42 -5.89 9.99
CA TYR A 440 -0.57 -4.86 10.29
C TYR A 440 -0.35 -4.21 11.65
N PHE A 441 -0.66 -2.92 11.75
CA PHE A 441 -0.52 -2.13 12.99
C PHE A 441 -1.48 -0.94 12.99
N SER A 442 -1.72 -0.38 14.17
CA SER A 442 -2.42 0.89 14.32
C SER A 442 -1.41 2.02 14.57
N LEU A 443 -1.77 3.25 14.23
CA LEU A 443 -1.04 4.43 14.71
C LEU A 443 -1.83 5.17 15.78
N GLU A 444 -1.11 5.95 16.59
CA GLU A 444 -1.68 6.92 17.52
C GLU A 444 -2.68 7.83 16.82
N SER A 445 -3.84 8.12 17.39
CA SER A 445 -4.68 9.18 16.81
C SER A 445 -4.24 10.56 17.31
N TYR A 446 -4.60 11.61 16.58
CA TYR A 446 -4.40 12.99 17.06
C TYR A 446 -5.06 13.26 18.42
N GLU A 447 -6.25 12.68 18.66
CA GLU A 447 -6.94 12.81 19.95
C GLU A 447 -6.17 12.12 21.09
N ASP A 448 -5.50 11.01 20.79
CA ASP A 448 -4.63 10.34 21.76
C ASP A 448 -3.42 11.20 22.11
N THR A 449 -2.79 11.81 21.10
CA THR A 449 -1.69 12.74 21.34
C THR A 449 -2.13 13.86 22.27
N LEU A 450 -3.26 14.52 21.98
CA LEU A 450 -3.79 15.59 22.82
C LEU A 450 -4.10 15.13 24.26
N ASN A 451 -4.72 13.96 24.43
CA ASN A 451 -5.06 13.43 25.75
C ASN A 451 -3.84 13.05 26.59
N ASN A 452 -2.72 12.71 25.95
CA ASN A 452 -1.47 12.39 26.63
C ASN A 452 -0.57 13.61 26.90
N ILE A 453 -0.93 14.79 26.40
CA ILE A 453 -0.25 16.05 26.77
C ILE A 453 -0.51 16.32 28.26
N ARG A 454 0.46 15.97 29.10
CA ARG A 454 0.59 16.45 30.48
C ARG A 454 1.27 17.80 30.48
N LEU A 455 0.61 18.78 31.07
CA LEU A 455 1.15 20.11 31.28
C LEU A 455 1.84 20.12 32.64
N ASN A 456 3.16 20.27 32.66
CA ASN A 456 3.90 20.36 33.91
C ASN A 456 3.87 21.82 34.38
N ARG A 457 3.02 22.11 35.37
CA ARG A 457 2.85 23.45 35.93
C ARG A 457 3.32 23.51 37.37
N THR A 458 3.90 24.64 37.74
CA THR A 458 4.12 24.99 39.14
C THR A 458 2.81 25.47 39.77
N GLU A 459 2.65 25.31 41.09
CA GLU A 459 1.42 25.75 41.81
C GLU A 459 1.14 27.24 41.59
N GLN A 460 2.18 28.07 41.52
CA GLN A 460 2.08 29.51 41.29
C GLN A 460 1.53 29.84 39.88
N GLN A 461 1.91 29.08 38.85
CA GLN A 461 1.38 29.27 37.49
C GLN A 461 -0.09 28.88 37.40
N GLN A 462 -0.49 27.80 38.07
CA GLN A 462 -1.87 27.34 38.11
C GLN A 462 -2.77 28.40 38.79
N THR A 463 -2.32 28.99 39.90
CA THR A 463 -3.05 30.07 40.58
C THR A 463 -3.20 31.32 39.71
N VAL A 464 -2.18 31.72 38.96
CA VAL A 464 -2.25 32.91 38.08
C VAL A 464 -3.29 32.73 36.98
N ILE A 465 -3.37 31.54 36.38
CA ILE A 465 -4.35 31.23 35.33
C ILE A 465 -5.78 31.15 35.90
N ASP A 466 -5.93 30.56 37.09
CA ASP A 466 -7.25 30.36 37.70
C ASP A 466 -7.83 31.64 38.32
N GLU A 467 -6.99 32.55 38.83
CA GLU A 467 -7.43 33.78 39.51
C GLU A 467 -7.36 35.05 38.65
N TYR A 468 -6.46 35.14 37.67
CA TYR A 468 -6.15 36.42 36.99
C TYR A 468 -6.39 36.43 35.47
N MET A 469 -6.77 35.31 34.85
CA MET A 469 -7.13 35.26 33.42
C MET A 469 -8.64 35.24 33.20
N SER A 470 -9.13 36.06 32.26
CA SER A 470 -10.52 35.97 31.79
C SER A 470 -10.74 34.67 31.00
N PRO A 471 -11.98 34.18 30.87
CA PRO A 471 -12.27 32.95 30.11
C PRO A 471 -11.75 33.00 28.67
N GLU A 472 -11.89 34.13 27.97
CA GLU A 472 -11.40 34.25 26.59
C GLU A 472 -9.85 34.32 26.54
N ALA A 473 -9.22 35.04 27.47
CA ALA A 473 -7.76 35.12 27.55
C ALA A 473 -7.13 33.77 27.95
N ARG A 474 -7.84 32.98 28.76
CA ARG A 474 -7.45 31.62 29.14
C ARG A 474 -7.50 30.70 27.93
N GLU A 475 -8.55 30.79 27.11
CA GLU A 475 -8.70 29.98 25.89
C GLU A 475 -7.61 30.31 24.85
N ASP A 476 -7.34 31.59 24.62
CA ASP A 476 -6.25 32.05 23.73
C ASP A 476 -4.86 31.70 24.27
N TYR A 477 -4.62 31.83 25.58
CA TYR A 477 -3.38 31.39 26.24
C TYR A 477 -3.21 29.86 26.16
N MET A 478 -4.30 29.09 26.28
CA MET A 478 -4.27 27.63 26.13
C MET A 478 -3.95 27.17 24.72
N LEU A 479 -4.43 27.89 23.70
CA LEU A 479 -4.22 27.52 22.31
C LEU A 479 -2.83 27.89 21.78
N SER A 480 -2.19 28.93 22.35
CA SER A 480 -0.94 29.49 21.84
C SER A 480 0.30 29.25 22.70
N TYR A 481 0.20 29.29 24.04
CA TYR A 481 1.37 29.26 24.92
C TYR A 481 1.58 27.89 25.60
N MET A 482 0.50 27.13 25.83
CA MET A 482 0.55 25.81 26.50
C MET A 482 1.20 24.69 25.69
N ILE A 483 1.14 24.78 24.37
CA ILE A 483 1.75 23.78 23.46
C ILE A 483 3.27 23.97 23.39
N ASP A 484 3.74 25.22 23.46
CA ASP A 484 5.12 25.57 23.14
C ASP A 484 6.10 25.39 24.32
N ILE A 485 5.64 25.56 25.57
CA ILE A 485 6.53 25.62 26.75
C ILE A 485 6.13 24.63 27.86
N GLU A 486 4.83 24.46 28.14
CA GLU A 486 4.36 23.65 29.30
C GLU A 486 4.19 22.15 29.00
N ALA A 487 4.09 21.80 27.72
CA ALA A 487 4.01 20.43 27.27
C ALA A 487 5.39 19.75 27.19
N GLU A 488 6.49 20.50 27.20
CA GLU A 488 7.86 19.98 27.08
C GLU A 488 8.16 18.95 28.20
N GLY A 489 8.13 17.65 27.87
CA GLY A 489 8.23 16.54 28.83
C GLY A 489 6.91 15.82 29.18
N SER A 490 5.82 16.11 28.48
CA SER A 490 4.58 15.34 28.55
C SER A 490 4.77 13.90 28.05
N ALA A 491 3.87 12.99 28.40
CA ALA A 491 3.90 11.61 27.90
C ALA A 491 3.74 11.52 26.35
N SER A 492 3.22 12.57 25.71
CA SER A 492 3.21 12.73 24.25
C SER A 492 4.50 13.35 23.69
N LEU A 493 5.34 13.99 24.50
CA LEU A 493 6.61 14.63 24.11
C LEU A 493 7.87 13.77 24.39
N LEU A 494 7.69 12.45 24.48
CA LEU A 494 8.68 11.43 24.88
C LEU A 494 9.12 11.54 26.35
N ASN A 495 8.60 10.65 27.20
CA ASN A 495 9.20 10.42 28.51
C ASN A 495 10.41 9.48 28.40
N LEU A 496 11.63 10.05 28.41
CA LEU A 496 12.88 9.28 28.32
C LEU A 496 13.05 8.28 29.48
N ASP A 497 12.45 8.53 30.65
CA ASP A 497 12.52 7.59 31.78
C ASP A 497 11.79 6.27 31.51
N GLU A 498 10.83 6.26 30.59
CA GLU A 498 10.06 5.07 30.21
C GLU A 498 10.76 4.23 29.12
N PHE A 499 11.85 4.73 28.52
CA PHE A 499 12.70 3.96 27.58
C PHE A 499 13.53 2.86 28.28
N LYS A 500 13.52 2.81 29.62
CA LYS A 500 14.20 1.77 30.41
C LYS A 500 13.72 0.36 30.06
N ASN A 501 12.44 0.19 29.76
CA ASN A 501 11.91 -1.05 29.22
C ASN A 501 11.21 -0.78 27.87
N PRO A 502 11.95 -0.82 26.75
CA PRO A 502 11.39 -0.51 25.44
C PRO A 502 10.33 -1.53 24.99
N PHE A 503 10.26 -2.69 25.64
CA PHE A 503 9.35 -3.78 25.31
C PHE A 503 8.04 -3.77 26.09
N ASP A 504 7.81 -2.82 27.01
CA ASP A 504 6.53 -2.69 27.75
C ASP A 504 6.05 -1.22 27.88
N TYR A 505 6.47 -0.36 26.95
CA TYR A 505 6.01 1.04 26.92
C TYR A 505 4.50 1.09 26.70
N LYS A 506 3.79 1.89 27.51
CA LYS A 506 2.32 1.96 27.53
C LYS A 506 1.85 3.40 27.45
N MET A 507 0.84 3.62 26.62
CA MET A 507 0.22 4.93 26.43
C MET A 507 -1.30 4.82 26.62
N LYS A 508 -1.95 5.89 27.06
CA LYS A 508 -3.42 5.94 27.15
C LYS A 508 -4.00 6.31 25.79
N ILE A 509 -4.86 5.48 25.24
CA ILE A 509 -5.58 5.75 23.99
C ILE A 509 -7.05 5.97 24.33
N THR A 510 -7.64 7.03 23.81
CA THR A 510 -9.06 7.35 23.96
C THR A 510 -9.79 7.04 22.65
N ASN A 511 -10.62 6.00 22.67
CA ASN A 511 -11.52 5.69 21.58
C ASN A 511 -12.93 6.21 21.92
N GLY A 512 -13.23 7.43 21.48
CA GLY A 512 -14.49 8.10 21.80
C GLY A 512 -14.58 8.49 23.27
N THR A 513 -15.42 7.79 24.06
CA THR A 513 -15.58 8.06 25.50
C THR A 513 -14.76 7.13 26.41
N GLU A 514 -14.17 6.06 25.87
CA GLU A 514 -13.40 5.09 26.65
C GLU A 514 -11.89 5.30 26.47
N THR A 515 -11.18 5.55 27.57
CA THR A 515 -9.72 5.53 27.61
C THR A 515 -9.21 4.14 28.00
N LYS A 516 -8.35 3.56 27.17
CA LYS A 516 -7.71 2.25 27.36
C LYS A 516 -6.19 2.40 27.31
N ILE A 517 -5.49 1.73 28.21
CA ILE A 517 -4.03 1.66 28.16
C ILE A 517 -3.64 0.66 27.07
N GLN A 518 -2.83 1.09 26.11
CA GLN A 518 -2.32 0.27 25.03
C GLN A 518 -0.80 0.28 25.01
N LYS A 519 -0.22 -0.83 24.56
CA LYS A 519 1.22 -1.00 24.44
C LYS A 519 1.73 -0.42 23.13
N VAL A 520 2.78 0.40 23.20
CA VAL A 520 3.48 0.98 22.05
C VAL A 520 4.60 0.04 21.60
N ASP A 521 4.77 -0.11 20.30
CA ASP A 521 5.90 -0.83 19.70
C ASP A 521 7.01 0.19 19.37
N LEU A 522 7.85 0.53 20.36
CA LEU A 522 8.93 1.51 20.19
C LEU A 522 9.96 1.04 19.17
N VAL A 523 10.21 -0.26 19.10
CA VAL A 523 11.17 -0.86 18.18
C VAL A 523 10.74 -0.64 16.73
N GLU A 524 9.49 -1.02 16.41
CA GLU A 524 8.94 -0.79 15.07
C GLU A 524 8.75 0.69 14.76
N THR A 525 8.34 1.50 15.75
CA THR A 525 8.24 2.96 15.57
C THR A 525 9.57 3.53 15.13
N PHE A 526 10.66 3.20 15.82
CA PHE A 526 11.99 3.67 15.45
C PHE A 526 12.43 3.21 14.06
N ASN A 527 12.15 1.96 13.68
CA ASN A 527 12.47 1.44 12.35
C ASN A 527 11.79 2.26 11.23
N TYR A 528 10.52 2.61 11.40
CA TYR A 528 9.79 3.44 10.44
C TYR A 528 10.28 4.89 10.42
N LEU A 529 10.52 5.49 11.59
CA LEU A 529 11.04 6.85 11.71
C LEU A 529 12.41 7.01 11.05
N LEU A 530 13.28 6.00 11.22
CA LEU A 530 14.60 5.98 10.60
C LEU A 530 14.52 5.75 9.07
N GLY A 531 13.40 5.21 8.58
CA GLY A 531 13.26 4.77 7.19
C GLY A 531 14.06 3.49 6.90
N LEU A 532 14.24 2.64 7.91
CA LEU A 532 15.06 1.44 7.82
C LEU A 532 14.38 0.35 6.99
N HIS A 533 15.11 -0.18 6.01
CA HIS A 533 14.78 -1.44 5.36
C HIS A 533 15.35 -2.59 6.18
N VAL A 534 14.49 -3.31 6.90
CA VAL A 534 14.89 -4.36 7.84
C VAL A 534 15.21 -5.63 7.05
N LYS A 535 16.46 -6.08 7.14
CA LYS A 535 16.90 -7.36 6.57
C LYS A 535 16.69 -8.49 7.57
N GLN A 536 17.18 -8.31 8.80
CA GLN A 536 17.13 -9.32 9.84
C GLN A 536 16.71 -8.71 11.18
N MET A 537 15.92 -9.46 11.95
CA MET A 537 15.47 -9.06 13.28
C MET A 537 15.47 -10.27 14.22
N ASP A 538 16.38 -10.27 15.19
CA ASP A 538 16.60 -11.39 16.11
C ASP A 538 16.42 -10.97 17.56
N PHE A 539 16.02 -11.92 18.42
CA PHE A 539 16.05 -11.74 19.86
C PHE A 539 17.05 -12.72 20.48
N ILE A 540 18.20 -12.21 20.92
CA ILE A 540 19.34 -13.03 21.37
C ILE A 540 19.73 -12.59 22.78
N ARG A 541 19.63 -13.50 23.76
CA ARG A 541 20.13 -13.30 25.14
C ARG A 541 19.58 -12.02 25.81
N GLY A 542 18.33 -11.65 25.54
CA GLY A 542 17.70 -10.45 26.11
C GLY A 542 17.90 -9.17 25.29
N PHE A 543 18.62 -9.25 24.16
CA PHE A 543 18.82 -8.13 23.23
C PHE A 543 17.97 -8.34 21.97
N GLN A 544 17.24 -7.31 21.57
CA GLN A 544 16.64 -7.24 20.24
C GLN A 544 17.67 -6.63 19.29
N VAL A 545 18.10 -7.42 18.31
CA VAL A 545 19.08 -7.00 17.30
C VAL A 545 18.38 -6.86 15.97
N ILE A 546 18.56 -5.71 15.31
CA ILE A 546 17.98 -5.41 14.01
C ILE A 546 19.10 -5.01 13.09
N LYS A 547 19.18 -5.66 11.94
CA LYS A 547 20.12 -5.34 10.87
C LYS A 547 19.33 -4.88 9.66
N GLY A 548 19.74 -3.76 9.09
CA GLY A 548 19.06 -3.20 7.93
C GLY A 548 19.93 -2.23 7.16
N GLU A 549 19.30 -1.58 6.19
CA GLU A 549 19.93 -0.60 5.32
C GLU A 549 19.03 0.63 5.20
N LEU A 550 19.61 1.81 5.23
CA LEU A 550 18.90 3.06 4.95
C LEU A 550 18.82 3.28 3.44
N ARG A 551 17.93 4.17 3.00
CA ARG A 551 17.80 4.54 1.58
C ARG A 551 19.06 5.21 1.01
N SER A 552 19.95 5.73 1.87
CA SER A 552 21.28 6.23 1.50
C SER A 552 22.28 5.12 1.15
N GLY A 553 21.97 3.85 1.45
CA GLY A 553 22.88 2.71 1.35
C GLY A 553 23.68 2.43 2.63
N GLU A 554 23.50 3.25 3.68
CA GLU A 554 24.17 3.04 4.98
C GLU A 554 23.65 1.76 5.65
N LYS A 555 24.55 0.86 6.04
CA LYS A 555 24.25 -0.34 6.82
C LYS A 555 24.12 0.00 8.29
N VAL A 556 23.00 -0.38 8.88
CA VAL A 556 22.64 -0.02 10.24
C VAL A 556 22.44 -1.25 11.10
N LEU A 557 23.00 -1.20 12.30
CA LEU A 557 22.74 -2.14 13.40
C LEU A 557 22.00 -1.40 14.52
N ILE A 558 20.85 -1.91 14.94
CA ILE A 558 20.09 -1.38 16.08
C ILE A 558 20.02 -2.46 17.15
N ILE A 559 20.33 -2.07 18.38
CA ILE A 559 20.31 -2.96 19.54
C ILE A 559 19.43 -2.33 20.61
N TRP A 560 18.32 -3.00 20.90
CA TRP A 560 17.48 -2.68 22.05
C TRP A 560 17.69 -3.66 23.18
N ARG A 561 17.67 -3.16 24.41
CA ARG A 561 17.77 -3.94 25.65
C ARG A 561 16.83 -3.41 26.72
N ASN A 562 16.45 -4.28 27.65
CA ASN A 562 15.75 -3.86 28.87
C ASN A 562 16.78 -3.42 29.91
N LEU A 563 16.88 -2.10 30.17
CA LEU A 563 17.83 -1.52 31.12
C LEU A 563 17.55 -1.92 32.57
N LEU A 564 16.38 -2.48 32.87
CA LEU A 564 16.05 -3.02 34.19
C LEU A 564 16.65 -4.42 34.41
N GLU A 565 16.99 -5.13 33.34
CA GLU A 565 17.44 -6.54 33.37
C GLU A 565 18.87 -6.72 32.87
N THR A 566 19.37 -5.81 32.04
CA THR A 566 20.67 -5.94 31.37
C THR A 566 21.59 -4.77 31.71
N THR A 567 22.85 -5.08 32.02
CA THR A 567 23.86 -4.08 32.38
C THR A 567 24.72 -3.67 31.17
N ASN A 568 25.55 -2.62 31.34
CA ASN A 568 26.52 -2.21 30.31
C ASN A 568 27.59 -3.28 30.07
N GLU A 569 28.00 -4.02 31.11
CA GLU A 569 28.92 -5.15 30.95
C GLU A 569 28.33 -6.29 30.11
N ASP A 570 27.02 -6.53 30.24
CA ASP A 570 26.33 -7.57 29.47
C ASP A 570 26.29 -7.20 27.98
N LEU A 571 26.13 -5.91 27.67
CA LEU A 571 26.21 -5.38 26.31
C LEU A 571 27.62 -5.59 25.73
N GLU A 572 28.68 -5.23 26.46
CA GLU A 572 30.06 -5.44 25.99
C GLU A 572 30.37 -6.93 25.74
N LYS A 573 30.00 -7.80 26.69
CA LYS A 573 30.14 -9.26 26.54
C LYS A 573 29.34 -9.78 25.34
N PHE A 574 28.16 -9.21 25.09
CA PHE A 574 27.35 -9.54 23.93
C PHE A 574 28.03 -9.16 22.61
N PHE A 575 28.57 -7.94 22.50
CA PHE A 575 29.32 -7.48 21.33
C PHE A 575 30.51 -8.39 21.01
N VAL A 576 31.34 -8.70 22.01
CA VAL A 576 32.49 -9.60 21.86
C VAL A 576 32.04 -10.98 21.39
N LYS A 577 30.95 -11.51 21.95
CA LYS A 577 30.46 -12.84 21.61
C LYS A 577 29.86 -12.91 20.20
N GLN A 578 29.17 -11.87 19.76
CA GLN A 578 28.62 -11.80 18.40
C GLN A 578 29.69 -11.45 17.36
N GLY A 579 30.90 -11.07 17.79
CA GLY A 579 31.99 -10.68 16.91
C GLY A 579 31.83 -9.28 16.30
N TYR A 580 30.89 -8.48 16.80
CA TYR A 580 30.69 -7.11 16.34
C TYR A 580 31.86 -6.23 16.76
N ASN A 581 32.45 -5.50 15.81
CA ASN A 581 33.53 -4.58 16.10
C ASN A 581 33.15 -3.15 15.70
N THR A 582 33.13 -2.23 16.66
CA THR A 582 32.84 -0.82 16.35
C THR A 582 33.90 -0.21 15.42
N ARG A 583 35.07 -0.83 15.24
CA ARG A 583 36.13 -0.41 14.31
C ARG A 583 36.09 -1.07 12.93
N ASP A 584 35.19 -2.04 12.69
CA ASP A 584 35.09 -2.65 11.37
C ASP A 584 34.23 -1.82 10.39
N SER A 585 34.17 -2.29 9.14
CA SER A 585 33.33 -1.72 8.08
C SER A 585 32.05 -2.53 7.85
N GLU A 586 31.64 -3.39 8.79
CA GLU A 586 30.43 -4.21 8.64
C GLU A 586 29.17 -3.34 8.70
N PHE A 587 29.15 -2.39 9.65
CA PHE A 587 28.07 -1.43 9.84
C PHE A 587 28.61 0.00 9.82
N ASP A 588 27.90 0.89 9.11
CA ASP A 588 28.21 2.32 9.05
C ASP A 588 27.70 3.04 10.31
N ARG A 589 26.61 2.54 10.89
CA ARG A 589 25.96 3.13 12.07
C ARG A 589 25.42 2.09 13.04
N ILE A 590 25.59 2.36 14.33
CA ILE A 590 25.14 1.51 15.42
C ILE A 590 24.26 2.33 16.37
N TYR A 591 23.03 1.89 16.58
CA TYR A 591 22.10 2.51 17.51
C TYR A 591 21.91 1.62 18.74
N VAL A 592 22.04 2.19 19.94
CA VAL A 592 21.85 1.48 21.21
C VAL A 592 21.03 2.33 22.17
N ASN A 593 20.12 1.71 22.93
CA ASN A 593 19.36 2.40 23.97
C ASN A 593 20.09 2.40 25.34
N GLY A 594 19.96 3.51 26.04
CA GLY A 594 20.63 3.79 27.31
C GLY A 594 22.14 4.00 27.21
N ASP A 595 22.72 4.50 28.30
CA ASP A 595 24.16 4.75 28.42
C ASP A 595 24.99 3.50 28.10
N ASN A 596 26.10 3.66 27.39
CA ASN A 596 26.95 2.57 26.99
C ASN A 596 28.44 2.96 27.11
N HIS A 597 29.31 1.96 27.24
CA HIS A 597 30.77 2.16 27.25
C HIS A 597 31.43 1.71 25.95
N LEU A 598 30.66 1.61 24.86
CA LEU A 598 31.21 1.17 23.58
C LEU A 598 32.18 2.24 23.05
N GLU A 599 33.30 1.80 22.48
CA GLU A 599 34.23 2.72 21.85
C GLU A 599 33.54 3.43 20.67
N ASN A 600 33.40 4.75 20.80
CA ASN A 600 32.72 5.57 19.79
C ASN A 600 33.75 6.23 18.86
N LEU A 601 33.72 5.85 17.58
CA LEU A 601 34.56 6.44 16.57
C LEU A 601 33.88 7.66 15.96
N LYS A 602 34.66 8.72 15.80
CA LYS A 602 34.26 9.91 15.08
C LYS A 602 34.44 9.67 13.57
N LEU A 603 33.34 9.65 12.83
CA LEU A 603 33.30 9.62 11.37
C LEU A 603 33.59 11.02 10.81
N GLU A 604 33.71 11.13 9.48
CA GLU A 604 33.83 12.43 8.80
C GLU A 604 32.61 13.33 9.11
N GLU A 605 32.82 14.65 9.17
CA GLU A 605 31.78 15.67 9.49
C GLU A 605 31.14 15.60 10.90
N ASN A 606 31.90 15.35 11.97
CA ASN A 606 31.39 15.35 13.36
C ASN A 606 30.29 14.32 13.66
N LYS A 607 30.08 13.31 12.81
CA LYS A 607 29.12 12.22 13.07
C LYS A 607 29.77 11.11 13.88
N TRP A 608 29.04 10.55 14.84
CA TRP A 608 29.49 9.43 15.66
C TRP A 608 28.96 8.11 15.11
N LYS A 609 29.76 7.05 15.18
CA LYS A 609 29.35 5.72 14.72
C LYS A 609 28.31 5.09 15.64
N VAL A 610 28.45 5.27 16.96
CA VAL A 610 27.48 4.83 17.96
C VAL A 610 26.61 6.01 18.36
N VAL A 611 25.29 5.85 18.23
CA VAL A 611 24.28 6.88 18.49
C VAL A 611 23.26 6.35 19.51
N LEU A 612 22.87 7.19 20.46
CA LEU A 612 21.82 6.86 21.42
C LEU A 612 20.46 6.85 20.74
N ILE A 613 19.71 5.77 20.92
CA ILE A 613 18.37 5.62 20.33
C ILE A 613 17.45 6.73 20.81
N GLU A 614 17.50 7.07 22.11
CA GLU A 614 16.66 8.09 22.73
C GLU A 614 16.80 9.46 22.07
N GLU A 615 18.05 9.89 21.82
CA GLU A 615 18.36 11.18 21.19
C GLU A 615 17.88 11.22 19.74
N GLU A 616 18.19 10.16 18.98
CA GLU A 616 17.81 10.08 17.58
C GLU A 616 16.29 9.91 17.42
N PHE A 617 15.64 9.14 18.28
CA PHE A 617 14.19 8.96 18.29
C PHE A 617 13.50 10.31 18.53
N LYS A 618 13.96 11.08 19.53
CA LYS A 618 13.44 12.44 19.78
C LYS A 618 13.64 13.33 18.56
N ARG A 619 14.84 13.31 17.95
CA ARG A 619 15.11 14.08 16.73
C ARG A 619 14.17 13.71 15.58
N LEU A 620 13.97 12.42 15.32
CA LEU A 620 13.12 11.95 14.21
C LEU A 620 11.63 12.18 14.47
N MET A 621 11.21 12.17 15.74
CA MET A 621 9.82 12.45 16.11
C MET A 621 9.44 13.92 15.97
N PHE A 622 10.35 14.86 16.28
CA PHE A 622 10.03 16.28 16.42
C PHE A 622 10.76 17.23 15.45
N ASP A 623 11.93 16.87 14.92
CA ASP A 623 12.71 17.70 13.99
C ASP A 623 12.40 17.36 12.53
N VAL A 624 11.12 17.13 12.20
CA VAL A 624 10.65 17.00 10.81
C VAL A 624 10.63 18.40 10.19
N ARG A 625 11.80 18.88 9.80
CA ARG A 625 11.92 20.13 9.03
C ARG A 625 11.20 19.96 7.70
N ASP A 626 10.41 20.95 7.32
CA ASP A 626 9.90 21.08 5.95
C ASP A 626 11.11 21.13 5.00
N VAL A 627 11.28 20.06 4.21
CA VAL A 627 12.21 20.00 3.06
C VAL A 627 11.41 19.75 1.80
#